data_AF-A0A6V7IFQ4-F1
#
_entry.id   AF-A0A6V7IFQ4-F1
#
_cell.length_a   1.000
_cell.length_b   1.000
_cell.length_c   1.000
_cell.angle_alpha   90.00
_cell.angle_beta   90.00
_cell.angle_gamma   90.00
#
_symmetry.space_group_name_H-M   'P 1'
#
loop_
_entity.id
_entity.type
_entity.pdbx_description
1 polymer ?
#
loop_
_entity_poly.entity_id
_entity_poly.type
_entity_poly.pdbx_seq_one_letter_code
_entity_poly.pdbx_strand_id
1 'polypeptide(L)'
;MAMTRGRSALLNVETLVVLTVVVATTLDFGARASPSHRSRHHADLSHEDMSQQNNPTNQQQQQQQQQKKVSHIMEELPHAEPLTGGSDDSLIVQTRKGRVRGMTLTAHSGKKVDAFYSIPYAQKPIGRLRFRHPRPAEKWDGILNATTLPNSCVQIYDTVFGDFSGATMWNPNTELSEDCLYVNVVVPRPRPSNAAVMVWIFG
;
A
#
# COMPACT_ATOMS: atom_id res chain seq x y z
N MET A 1 -25.89 -29.86 -68.85
CA MET A 1 -26.62 -31.08 -68.44
C MET A 1 -26.01 -31.55 -67.12
N ALA A 2 -26.63 -31.22 -65.98
CA ALA A 2 -26.54 -31.93 -64.71
C ALA A 2 -27.47 -31.23 -63.70
N MET A 3 -28.29 -32.02 -63.05
CA MET A 3 -29.47 -31.68 -62.26
C MET A 3 -29.23 -32.12 -60.81
N THR A 4 -29.92 -31.47 -59.85
CA THR A 4 -30.33 -31.96 -58.50
C THR A 4 -29.21 -32.14 -57.45
N ARG A 5 -29.40 -32.06 -56.12
CA ARG A 5 -30.56 -31.99 -55.19
C ARG A 5 -29.99 -31.57 -53.81
N GLY A 6 -30.65 -30.72 -53.02
CA GLY A 6 -31.25 -31.19 -51.76
C GLY A 6 -31.10 -30.18 -50.62
N ARG A 7 -32.21 -29.52 -50.24
CA ARG A 7 -32.38 -28.79 -48.98
C ARG A 7 -33.10 -29.73 -48.00
N SER A 8 -32.62 -29.85 -46.76
CA SER A 8 -33.50 -30.26 -45.64
C SER A 8 -32.98 -29.79 -44.28
N ALA A 9 -33.83 -28.99 -43.64
CA ALA A 9 -34.18 -28.92 -42.22
C ALA A 9 -33.12 -29.29 -41.16
N LEU A 10 -32.41 -28.29 -40.61
CA LEU A 10 -31.68 -28.43 -39.34
C LEU A 10 -31.53 -27.12 -38.54
N LEU A 11 -32.27 -26.05 -38.89
CA LEU A 11 -32.40 -24.87 -38.03
C LEU A 11 -33.83 -24.83 -37.54
N ASN A 12 -34.10 -25.14 -36.27
CA ASN A 12 -35.30 -24.71 -35.52
C ASN A 12 -35.40 -25.29 -34.10
N VAL A 13 -34.52 -26.22 -33.69
CA VAL A 13 -34.59 -26.79 -32.33
C VAL A 13 -33.72 -26.00 -31.33
N GLU A 14 -32.51 -25.57 -31.71
CA GLU A 14 -31.62 -24.86 -30.80
C GLU A 14 -32.13 -23.45 -30.45
N THR A 15 -32.69 -22.72 -31.41
CA THR A 15 -33.23 -21.37 -31.19
C THR A 15 -34.43 -21.38 -30.23
N LEU A 16 -35.22 -22.46 -30.24
CA LEU A 16 -36.40 -22.58 -29.38
C LEU A 16 -36.02 -22.89 -27.91
N VAL A 17 -34.91 -23.62 -27.69
CA VAL A 17 -34.37 -23.91 -26.35
C VAL A 17 -33.71 -22.68 -25.73
N VAL A 18 -33.04 -21.84 -26.52
CA VAL A 18 -32.44 -20.60 -26.01
C VAL A 18 -33.51 -19.59 -25.60
N LEU A 19 -34.63 -19.51 -26.33
CA LEU A 19 -35.71 -18.57 -26.02
C LEU A 19 -36.47 -18.93 -24.72
N THR A 20 -36.60 -20.22 -24.39
CA THR A 20 -37.29 -20.66 -23.15
C THR A 20 -36.46 -20.44 -21.90
N VAL A 21 -35.12 -20.57 -21.97
CA VAL A 21 -34.23 -20.28 -20.83
C VAL A 21 -34.17 -18.78 -20.49
N VAL A 22 -34.28 -17.91 -21.50
CA VAL A 22 -34.31 -16.45 -21.29
C VAL A 22 -35.62 -16.01 -20.64
N VAL A 23 -36.77 -16.57 -21.04
CA VAL A 23 -38.07 -16.19 -20.45
C VAL A 23 -38.23 -16.72 -19.01
N ALA A 24 -37.61 -17.86 -18.67
CA ALA A 24 -37.68 -18.44 -17.33
C ALA A 24 -36.82 -17.70 -16.28
N THR A 25 -35.78 -16.96 -16.68
CA THR A 25 -34.94 -16.20 -15.74
C THR A 25 -35.41 -14.76 -15.51
N THR A 26 -36.36 -14.26 -16.30
CA THR A 26 -36.89 -12.89 -16.18
C THR A 26 -38.21 -12.77 -15.42
N LEU A 27 -38.81 -13.86 -14.94
CA LEU A 27 -40.14 -13.85 -14.30
C LEU A 27 -40.17 -14.10 -12.78
N ASP A 28 -39.02 -14.16 -12.09
CA ASP A 28 -38.96 -14.32 -10.62
C ASP A 28 -38.65 -13.02 -9.85
N PHE A 29 -39.19 -11.88 -10.30
CA PHE A 29 -39.34 -10.69 -9.45
C PHE A 29 -40.74 -10.65 -8.82
N GLY A 30 -41.07 -11.71 -8.09
CA GLY A 30 -42.17 -11.74 -7.14
C GLY A 30 -41.77 -11.01 -5.86
N ALA A 31 -42.34 -9.84 -5.64
CA ALA A 31 -42.20 -9.04 -4.43
C ALA A 31 -42.48 -9.88 -3.16
N ARG A 32 -41.44 -10.10 -2.34
CA ARG A 32 -41.57 -10.55 -0.96
C ARG A 32 -41.18 -9.40 -0.04
N ALA A 33 -42.19 -8.68 0.44
CA ALA A 33 -42.05 -7.74 1.54
C ALA A 33 -41.54 -8.50 2.78
N SER A 34 -40.39 -8.08 3.30
CA SER A 34 -39.89 -8.55 4.60
C SER A 34 -40.85 -8.13 5.72
N PRO A 35 -41.05 -8.95 6.76
CA PRO A 35 -41.87 -8.56 7.90
C PRO A 35 -41.22 -7.40 8.64
N SER A 36 -42.02 -6.37 8.90
CA SER A 36 -41.76 -5.32 9.89
C SER A 36 -41.29 -5.95 11.20
N HIS A 37 -40.02 -5.71 11.57
CA HIS A 37 -39.44 -6.14 12.83
C HIS A 37 -40.07 -5.30 13.97
N ARG A 38 -41.20 -5.80 14.46
CA ARG A 38 -41.90 -5.32 15.65
C ARG A 38 -40.96 -5.32 16.84
N SER A 39 -40.98 -4.20 17.56
CA SER A 39 -40.39 -3.88 18.86
C SER A 39 -39.79 -5.06 19.64
N ARG A 40 -38.46 -5.06 19.77
CA ARG A 40 -37.83 -5.62 20.97
C ARG A 40 -37.80 -4.53 22.01
N HIS A 41 -38.37 -4.84 23.16
CA HIS A 41 -38.38 -4.01 24.36
C HIS A 41 -37.00 -3.42 24.63
N HIS A 42 -36.94 -2.09 24.74
CA HIS A 42 -35.88 -1.42 25.48
C HIS A 42 -35.93 -1.95 26.91
N ALA A 43 -34.92 -2.72 27.31
CA ALA A 43 -34.54 -2.75 28.71
C ALA A 43 -33.92 -1.37 28.99
N ASP A 44 -34.53 -0.66 29.92
CA ASP A 44 -34.10 0.63 30.43
C ASP A 44 -32.69 0.47 31.04
N LEU A 45 -31.66 0.84 30.28
CA LEU A 45 -30.32 1.00 30.80
C LEU A 45 -30.24 2.42 31.35
N SER A 46 -30.24 2.50 32.67
CA SER A 46 -30.10 3.73 33.43
C SER A 46 -28.83 4.50 33.03
N HIS A 47 -28.95 5.82 33.13
CA HIS A 47 -28.02 6.85 32.68
C HIS A 47 -26.65 6.88 33.41
N GLU A 48 -26.28 5.83 34.15
CA GLU A 48 -25.09 5.81 35.03
C GLU A 48 -23.93 4.91 34.54
N ASP A 49 -24.09 4.11 33.49
CA ASP A 49 -23.00 3.20 33.04
C ASP A 49 -22.17 3.71 31.84
N MET A 50 -22.44 4.92 31.33
CA MET A 50 -21.72 5.51 30.20
C MET A 50 -20.50 6.35 30.55
N SER A 51 -20.06 6.40 31.82
CA SER A 51 -18.92 7.21 32.25
C SER A 51 -17.65 6.43 32.59
N GLN A 52 -17.62 5.09 32.48
CA GLN A 52 -16.42 4.30 32.83
C GLN A 52 -15.57 3.83 31.65
N GLN A 53 -15.96 4.07 30.40
CA GLN A 53 -15.20 3.61 29.22
C GLN A 53 -14.34 4.67 28.51
N ASN A 54 -14.43 5.95 28.92
CA ASN A 54 -13.60 7.03 28.38
C ASN A 54 -12.73 7.68 29.47
N ASN A 55 -11.95 6.86 30.18
CA ASN A 55 -10.94 7.39 31.10
C ASN A 55 -9.63 7.66 30.32
N PRO A 56 -9.19 8.93 30.13
CA PRO A 56 -7.97 9.29 29.39
C PRO A 56 -6.69 8.67 29.99
N THR A 57 -6.77 8.20 31.23
CA THR A 57 -5.70 7.47 31.94
C THR A 57 -5.40 6.12 31.28
N ASN A 58 -6.39 5.41 30.71
CA ASN A 58 -6.18 4.10 30.08
C ASN A 58 -5.49 4.20 28.72
N GLN A 59 -5.72 5.27 27.95
CA GLN A 59 -5.02 5.50 26.68
C GLN A 59 -3.55 5.87 26.90
N GLN A 60 -3.26 6.67 27.94
CA GLN A 60 -1.88 6.99 28.33
C GLN A 60 -1.15 5.76 28.87
N GLN A 61 -1.82 4.89 29.64
CA GLN A 61 -1.22 3.64 30.12
C GLN A 61 -0.95 2.63 29.00
N GLN A 62 -1.83 2.53 28.00
CA GLN A 62 -1.60 1.71 26.80
C GLN A 62 -0.42 2.24 25.96
N GLN A 63 -0.31 3.57 25.78
CA GLN A 63 0.84 4.18 25.11
C GLN A 63 2.15 3.95 25.87
N GLN A 64 2.15 4.09 27.21
CA GLN A 64 3.34 3.83 28.04
C GLN A 64 3.76 2.36 28.05
N GLN A 65 2.79 1.42 28.02
CA GLN A 65 3.09 -0.01 27.91
C GLN A 65 3.64 -0.38 26.53
N GLN A 66 3.12 0.24 25.46
CA GLN A 66 3.67 0.08 24.11
C GLN A 66 5.12 0.59 24.05
N GLN A 67 5.41 1.73 24.68
CA GLN A 67 6.72 2.37 24.67
C GLN A 67 7.76 1.61 25.52
N LYS A 68 7.34 1.04 26.66
CA LYS A 68 8.17 0.12 27.47
C LYS A 68 8.46 -1.21 26.77
N LYS A 69 7.53 -1.71 25.94
CA LYS A 69 7.75 -2.93 25.15
C LYS A 69 8.74 -2.71 24.02
N VAL A 70 8.81 -1.50 23.45
CA VAL A 70 9.81 -1.13 22.45
C VAL A 70 11.19 -0.94 23.07
N SER A 71 11.29 -0.34 24.28
CA SER A 71 12.58 -0.13 24.94
C SER A 71 13.29 -1.42 25.35
N HIS A 72 12.55 -2.50 25.63
CA HIS A 72 13.15 -3.79 26.00
C HIS A 72 13.66 -4.60 24.79
N ILE A 73 13.21 -4.30 23.57
CA ILE A 73 13.62 -5.04 22.35
C ILE A 73 14.95 -4.50 21.77
N MET A 74 15.49 -3.38 22.28
CA MET A 74 16.71 -2.76 21.76
C MET A 74 18.02 -3.24 22.40
N GLU A 75 17.98 -4.18 23.35
CA GLU A 75 19.16 -4.63 24.11
C GLU A 75 19.58 -6.06 23.77
N GLU A 76 19.67 -6.38 22.48
CA GLU A 76 20.47 -7.51 22.00
C GLU A 76 20.87 -7.32 20.54
N LEU A 77 21.79 -6.37 20.30
CA LEU A 77 22.51 -6.23 19.02
C LEU A 77 23.93 -6.80 19.20
N PRO A 78 24.36 -7.79 18.41
CA PRO A 78 25.73 -8.25 18.43
C PRO A 78 26.66 -7.14 17.96
N HIS A 79 27.84 -7.10 18.57
CA HIS A 79 28.85 -6.07 18.39
C HIS A 79 29.26 -5.99 16.91
N ALA A 80 29.25 -4.78 16.35
CA ALA A 80 29.78 -4.53 15.02
C ALA A 80 31.30 -4.65 15.06
N GLU A 81 31.83 -5.74 14.48
CA GLU A 81 33.25 -5.87 14.18
C GLU A 81 33.70 -4.78 13.20
N PRO A 82 34.84 -4.11 13.44
CA PRO A 82 35.33 -3.07 12.56
C PRO A 82 35.89 -3.70 11.28
N LEU A 83 35.17 -3.55 10.17
CA LEU A 83 35.68 -3.96 8.87
C LEU A 83 36.75 -2.97 8.39
N THR A 84 37.95 -3.54 8.29
CA THR A 84 39.18 -2.98 7.78
C THR A 84 39.06 -2.53 6.32
N GLY A 85 39.87 -1.51 5.98
CA GLY A 85 39.73 -0.70 4.78
C GLY A 85 39.94 -1.39 3.43
N GLY A 86 39.46 -0.69 2.39
CA GLY A 86 39.87 -0.89 1.00
C GLY A 86 38.96 -1.78 0.17
N SER A 87 37.67 -1.47 0.07
CA SER A 87 36.82 -1.97 -1.02
C SER A 87 35.83 -0.88 -1.43
N ASP A 88 35.66 -0.71 -2.73
CA ASP A 88 34.62 0.14 -3.32
C ASP A 88 33.25 -0.37 -2.81
N ASP A 89 32.68 0.32 -1.81
CA ASP A 89 31.42 -0.08 -1.19
C ASP A 89 30.33 -0.01 -2.26
N SER A 90 29.98 -1.18 -2.80
CA SER A 90 29.03 -1.32 -3.92
C SER A 90 27.66 -0.71 -3.64
N LEU A 91 27.32 -0.44 -2.37
CA LEU A 91 26.08 0.19 -1.95
C LEU A 91 26.18 1.71 -1.89
N ILE A 92 27.36 2.31 -2.09
CA ILE A 92 27.52 3.75 -2.29
C ILE A 92 27.44 4.05 -3.79
N VAL A 93 26.48 4.89 -4.18
CA VAL A 93 26.27 5.28 -5.57
C VAL A 93 26.33 6.80 -5.71
N GLN A 94 27.09 7.29 -6.68
CA GLN A 94 27.16 8.70 -7.04
C GLN A 94 25.97 9.08 -7.93
N THR A 95 25.12 10.00 -7.47
CA THR A 95 24.08 10.63 -8.31
C THR A 95 24.58 11.97 -8.86
N ARG A 96 23.76 12.66 -9.66
CA ARG A 96 24.06 14.05 -10.10
C ARG A 96 24.02 15.07 -8.97
N LYS A 97 23.41 14.75 -7.83
CA LYS A 97 23.18 15.68 -6.71
C LYS A 97 24.05 15.37 -5.48
N GLY A 98 24.52 14.14 -5.34
CA GLY A 98 25.39 13.71 -4.25
C GLY A 98 25.47 12.18 -4.16
N ARG A 99 26.25 11.67 -3.22
CA ARG A 99 26.36 10.22 -2.98
C ARG A 99 25.19 9.75 -2.12
N VAL A 100 24.72 8.53 -2.40
CA VAL A 100 23.72 7.82 -1.59
C VAL A 100 24.28 6.47 -1.16
N ARG A 101 23.92 6.00 0.04
CA ARG A 101 24.18 4.65 0.51
C ARG A 101 22.88 3.88 0.61
N GLY A 102 22.76 2.78 -0.12
CA GLY A 102 21.64 1.85 -0.03
C GLY A 102 21.86 0.73 0.99
N MET A 103 21.04 -0.30 0.91
CA MET A 103 21.21 -1.55 1.66
C MET A 103 20.94 -2.76 0.77
N THR A 104 21.37 -3.95 1.20
CA THR A 104 20.91 -5.21 0.60
C THR A 104 19.74 -5.77 1.40
N LEU A 105 18.64 -6.07 0.71
CA LEU A 105 17.44 -6.72 1.25
C LEU A 105 17.34 -8.16 0.78
N THR A 106 16.55 -8.95 1.52
CA THR A 106 16.08 -10.28 1.09
C THR A 106 14.63 -10.15 0.66
N ALA A 107 14.34 -10.40 -0.61
CA ALA A 107 12.98 -10.46 -1.11
C ALA A 107 12.23 -11.65 -0.48
N HIS A 108 10.90 -11.63 -0.53
CA HIS A 108 10.07 -12.73 -0.01
C HIS A 108 10.39 -14.09 -0.65
N SER A 109 10.91 -14.09 -1.88
CA SER A 109 11.39 -15.29 -2.58
C SER A 109 12.76 -15.81 -2.12
N GLY A 110 13.39 -15.19 -1.13
CA GLY A 110 14.74 -15.51 -0.65
C GLY A 110 15.88 -14.87 -1.49
N LYS A 111 15.58 -14.27 -2.64
CA LYS A 111 16.57 -13.61 -3.50
C LYS A 111 17.06 -12.30 -2.87
N LYS A 112 18.34 -11.97 -3.06
CA LYS A 112 18.91 -10.69 -2.60
C LYS A 112 18.72 -9.59 -3.64
N VAL A 113 18.43 -8.38 -3.17
CA VAL A 113 18.30 -7.17 -3.99
C VAL A 113 19.02 -6.01 -3.29
N ASP A 114 19.54 -5.05 -4.04
CA ASP A 114 20.01 -3.79 -3.49
C ASP A 114 18.88 -2.76 -3.56
N ALA A 115 18.62 -2.07 -2.45
CA ALA A 115 17.56 -1.08 -2.33
C ALA A 115 18.13 0.27 -1.89
N PHE A 116 17.61 1.33 -2.50
CA PHE A 116 17.90 2.72 -2.18
C PHE A 116 16.58 3.44 -2.01
N TYR A 117 16.24 3.77 -0.77
CA TYR A 117 14.99 4.44 -0.41
C TYR A 117 15.21 5.90 -0.08
N SER A 118 14.15 6.70 -0.20
CA SER A 118 14.18 8.13 0.18
C SER A 118 15.26 8.96 -0.55
N ILE A 119 15.49 8.73 -1.83
CA ILE A 119 16.37 9.60 -2.62
C ILE A 119 15.58 10.87 -3.00
N PRO A 120 15.99 12.08 -2.56
CA PRO A 120 15.27 13.31 -2.89
C PRO A 120 15.47 13.66 -4.37
N TYR A 121 14.36 13.89 -5.08
CA TYR A 121 14.40 14.34 -6.48
C TYR A 121 14.00 15.81 -6.64
N ALA A 122 13.33 16.38 -5.64
CA ALA A 122 12.88 17.77 -5.62
C ALA A 122 13.21 18.47 -4.29
N GLN A 123 13.18 19.80 -4.29
CA GLN A 123 13.08 20.59 -3.07
C GLN A 123 11.75 20.29 -2.36
N LYS A 124 11.77 20.34 -1.03
CA LYS A 124 10.59 20.14 -0.19
C LYS A 124 9.49 21.14 -0.57
N PRO A 125 8.26 20.71 -0.93
CA PRO A 125 7.21 21.59 -1.43
C PRO A 125 6.45 22.31 -0.29
N ILE A 126 7.19 22.81 0.69
CA ILE A 126 6.66 23.43 1.92
C ILE A 126 6.63 24.96 1.82
N GLY A 127 5.75 25.58 2.62
CA GLY A 127 5.66 27.03 2.73
C GLY A 127 5.41 27.71 1.39
N ARG A 128 6.33 28.58 0.95
CA ARG A 128 6.22 29.34 -0.31
C ARG A 128 6.27 28.46 -1.57
N LEU A 129 6.71 27.20 -1.44
CA LEU A 129 6.75 26.24 -2.53
C LEU A 129 5.47 25.40 -2.63
N ARG A 130 4.58 25.45 -1.64
CA ARG A 130 3.31 24.74 -1.67
C ARG A 130 2.49 25.20 -2.87
N PHE A 131 1.86 24.23 -3.57
CA PHE A 131 1.05 24.43 -4.78
C PHE A 131 1.81 24.97 -6.00
N ARG A 132 3.13 25.00 -5.97
CA ARG A 132 3.96 25.36 -7.13
C ARG A 132 4.56 24.10 -7.75
N HIS A 133 5.00 24.21 -9.00
CA HIS A 133 5.77 23.14 -9.62
C HIS A 133 7.04 22.82 -8.80
N PRO A 134 7.40 21.54 -8.67
CA PRO A 134 8.58 21.13 -7.93
C PRO A 134 9.85 21.72 -8.56
N ARG A 135 10.80 22.09 -7.69
CA ARG A 135 12.15 22.50 -8.11
C ARG A 135 13.10 21.31 -7.91
N PRO A 136 14.12 21.10 -8.76
CA PRO A 136 15.07 20.00 -8.56
C PRO A 136 15.73 20.06 -7.19
N ALA A 137 15.98 18.90 -6.58
CA ALA A 137 16.70 18.83 -5.30
C ALA A 137 18.05 19.57 -5.36
N GLU A 138 18.43 20.19 -4.24
CA GLU A 138 19.75 20.79 -4.10
C GLU A 138 20.83 19.71 -4.03
N LYS A 139 22.09 20.10 -4.26
CA LYS A 139 23.20 19.18 -4.01
C LYS A 139 23.37 19.01 -2.50
N TRP A 140 23.81 17.85 -2.08
CA TRP A 140 24.18 17.59 -0.69
C TRP A 140 25.63 17.12 -0.60
N ASP A 141 26.25 17.46 0.52
CA ASP A 141 27.59 16.99 0.85
C ASP A 141 27.55 15.63 1.56
N GLY A 142 28.69 14.93 1.56
CA GLY A 142 28.82 13.64 2.23
C GLY A 142 28.11 12.50 1.50
N ILE A 143 27.48 11.61 2.28
CA ILE A 143 26.76 10.42 1.79
C ILE A 143 25.39 10.42 2.45
N LEU A 144 24.33 10.54 1.65
CA LEU A 144 22.96 10.43 2.13
C LEU A 144 22.62 8.97 2.42
N ASN A 145 22.10 8.68 3.61
CA ASN A 145 21.68 7.34 3.96
C ASN A 145 20.29 7.03 3.37
N ALA A 146 20.25 6.25 2.29
CA ALA A 146 19.07 5.92 1.50
C ALA A 146 18.49 4.54 1.92
N THR A 147 18.26 4.37 3.22
CA THR A 147 17.88 3.08 3.82
C THR A 147 16.50 3.07 4.47
N THR A 148 15.82 4.22 4.52
CA THR A 148 14.52 4.32 5.20
C THR A 148 13.46 4.68 4.17
N LEU A 149 12.25 4.10 4.29
CA LEU A 149 11.14 4.49 3.42
C LEU A 149 10.78 5.98 3.62
N PRO A 150 10.35 6.68 2.55
CA PRO A 150 10.02 8.09 2.66
C PRO A 150 8.67 8.29 3.35
N ASN A 151 8.47 9.50 3.86
CA ASN A 151 7.16 9.95 4.29
C ASN A 151 6.16 9.89 3.14
N SER A 152 4.95 9.47 3.46
CA SER A 152 3.81 9.54 2.54
C SER A 152 3.36 10.99 2.42
N CYS A 153 2.94 11.41 1.22
CA CYS A 153 2.37 12.75 1.06
C CYS A 153 1.06 12.86 1.84
N VAL A 154 0.80 14.06 2.38
CA VAL A 154 -0.43 14.36 3.12
C VAL A 154 -1.67 13.97 2.30
N GLN A 155 -2.46 13.07 2.87
CA GLN A 155 -3.71 12.56 2.30
C GLN A 155 -4.64 12.13 3.43
N ILE A 156 -5.91 11.86 3.10
CA ILE A 156 -6.88 11.35 4.07
C ILE A 156 -6.61 9.88 4.39
N TYR A 157 -6.94 9.46 5.61
CA TYR A 157 -7.06 8.04 5.94
C TYR A 157 -8.48 7.57 5.59
N ASP A 158 -8.61 6.42 4.95
CA ASP A 158 -9.88 5.72 4.84
C ASP A 158 -10.20 5.07 6.19
N THR A 159 -11.28 5.55 6.82
CA THR A 159 -11.81 5.06 8.08
C THR A 159 -13.24 4.54 7.94
N VAL A 160 -13.78 4.43 6.72
CA VAL A 160 -15.20 4.06 6.47
C VAL A 160 -15.49 2.66 6.99
N PHE A 161 -14.54 1.74 6.83
CA PHE A 161 -14.66 0.34 7.24
C PHE A 161 -13.77 -0.04 8.43
N GLY A 162 -13.32 0.95 9.22
CA GLY A 162 -12.41 0.74 10.35
C GLY A 162 -11.14 -0.01 9.92
N ASP A 163 -10.79 -1.07 10.65
CA ASP A 163 -9.56 -1.85 10.42
C ASP A 163 -9.68 -2.92 9.33
N PHE A 164 -10.69 -2.84 8.47
CA PHE A 164 -10.87 -3.81 7.38
C PHE A 164 -9.64 -3.83 6.45
N SER A 165 -8.99 -4.99 6.34
CA SER A 165 -7.72 -5.14 5.61
C SER A 165 -7.80 -4.76 4.13
N GLY A 166 -8.96 -4.97 3.49
CA GLY A 166 -9.23 -4.56 2.11
C GLY A 166 -9.20 -3.04 1.88
N ALA A 167 -9.44 -2.25 2.93
CA ALA A 167 -9.36 -0.79 2.91
C ALA A 167 -8.01 -0.30 3.46
N THR A 168 -7.58 -0.81 4.62
CA THR A 168 -6.37 -0.33 5.29
C THR A 168 -5.07 -0.63 4.54
N MET A 169 -5.04 -1.60 3.63
CA MET A 169 -3.88 -1.84 2.76
C MET A 169 -3.55 -0.64 1.85
N TRP A 170 -4.51 0.25 1.59
CA TRP A 170 -4.35 1.46 0.77
C TRP A 170 -4.05 2.71 1.60
N ASN A 171 -4.20 2.64 2.93
CA ASN A 171 -3.82 3.73 3.80
C ASN A 171 -2.29 3.89 3.83
N PRO A 172 -1.79 5.11 4.05
CA PRO A 172 -0.36 5.37 4.14
C PRO A 172 0.24 4.57 5.31
N ASN A 173 1.32 3.84 5.00
CA ASN A 173 2.05 3.01 5.95
C ASN A 173 3.36 3.66 6.45
N THR A 174 3.58 4.92 6.09
CA THR A 174 4.65 5.78 6.61
C THR A 174 4.05 7.09 7.12
N GLU A 175 4.83 7.85 7.89
CA GLU A 175 4.37 9.14 8.43
C GLU A 175 3.93 10.09 7.31
N LEU A 176 2.87 10.87 7.58
CA LEU A 176 2.39 11.89 6.67
C LEU A 176 3.24 13.16 6.79
N SER A 177 3.74 13.66 5.66
CA SER A 177 4.46 14.92 5.60
C SER A 177 4.28 15.61 4.25
N GLU A 178 4.40 16.93 4.23
CA GLU A 178 4.54 17.68 2.98
C GLU A 178 5.93 17.49 2.36
N ASP A 179 6.92 17.18 3.18
CA ASP A 179 8.22 16.73 2.74
C ASP A 179 8.16 15.25 2.35
N CYS A 180 7.65 14.99 1.14
CA CYS A 180 7.38 13.64 0.62
C CYS A 180 7.90 13.39 -0.81
N LEU A 181 8.64 14.33 -1.43
CA LEU A 181 9.11 14.22 -2.82
C LEU A 181 10.41 13.40 -2.95
N TYR A 182 10.26 12.08 -2.78
CA TYR A 182 11.35 11.11 -2.84
C TYR A 182 11.09 10.01 -3.87
N VAL A 183 12.17 9.36 -4.33
CA VAL A 183 12.09 8.14 -5.14
C VAL A 183 12.78 6.98 -4.44
N ASN A 184 12.29 5.78 -4.75
CA ASN A 184 12.83 4.50 -4.29
C ASN A 184 13.36 3.73 -5.51
N VAL A 185 14.51 3.08 -5.37
CA VAL A 185 15.14 2.28 -6.43
C VAL A 185 15.48 0.91 -5.86
N VAL A 186 15.02 -0.16 -6.51
CA VAL A 186 15.35 -1.54 -6.17
C VAL A 186 16.00 -2.20 -7.37
N VAL A 187 17.14 -2.84 -7.15
CA VAL A 187 18.00 -3.40 -8.19
C VAL A 187 18.27 -4.87 -7.89
N PRO A 188 18.11 -5.79 -8.86
CA PRO A 188 18.42 -7.20 -8.64
C PRO A 188 19.92 -7.39 -8.37
N ARG A 189 20.27 -8.47 -7.64
CA ARG A 189 21.65 -8.95 -7.55
C ARG A 189 21.83 -10.22 -8.40
N PRO A 190 22.93 -10.31 -9.19
CA PRO A 190 23.97 -9.30 -9.38
C PRO A 190 23.46 -8.05 -10.12
N ARG A 191 24.08 -6.90 -9.84
CA ARG A 191 23.66 -5.62 -10.43
C ARG A 191 23.86 -5.65 -11.95
N PRO A 192 22.81 -5.41 -12.75
CA PRO A 192 22.93 -5.38 -14.20
C PRO A 192 23.59 -4.08 -14.68
N SER A 193 24.20 -4.09 -15.86
CA SER A 193 24.82 -2.90 -16.45
C SER A 193 23.83 -2.01 -17.21
N ASN A 194 22.90 -2.59 -17.98
CA ASN A 194 21.92 -1.88 -18.82
C ASN A 194 20.56 -2.58 -18.82
N ALA A 195 20.00 -2.81 -17.64
CA ALA A 195 18.67 -3.41 -17.54
C ALA A 195 17.57 -2.44 -17.96
N ALA A 196 16.44 -2.99 -18.40
CA ALA A 196 15.19 -2.24 -18.52
C ALA A 196 14.76 -1.67 -17.15
N VAL A 197 14.13 -0.49 -17.16
CA VAL A 197 13.66 0.18 -15.94
C VAL A 197 12.14 0.19 -15.93
N MET A 198 11.57 -0.36 -14.86
CA MET A 198 10.14 -0.25 -14.57
C MET A 198 9.93 0.89 -13.58
N VAL A 199 9.09 1.86 -13.94
CA VAL A 199 8.74 2.99 -13.07
C VAL A 199 7.30 2.82 -12.63
N TRP A 200 7.09 2.70 -11.32
CA TRP A 200 5.75 2.62 -10.73
C TRP A 200 5.26 3.99 -10.30
N ILE A 201 4.02 4.32 -10.69
CA ILE A 201 3.31 5.53 -10.27
C ILE A 201 2.03 5.04 -9.61
N PHE A 202 1.88 5.27 -8.31
CA PHE A 202 0.69 4.88 -7.56
C PHE A 202 -0.52 5.76 -7.92
N GLY A 203 -1.73 5.22 -7.70
CA GLY A 203 -3.01 5.88 -7.97
C GLY A 203 -3.65 6.53 -6.77
#